data_AF-A0A2E6QQW5-F1
#
_entry.id   AF-A0A2E6QQW5-F1
#
_cell.length_a   1.000
_cell.length_b   1.000
_cell.length_c   1.000
_cell.angle_alpha   90.00
_cell.angle_beta   90.00
_cell.angle_gamma   90.00
#
_symmetry.space_group_name_H-M   'P 1'
#
loop_
_entity.id
_entity.type
_entity.pdbx_description
1 polymer ?
#
loop_
_entity_poly.entity_id
_entity_poly.type
_entity_poly.pdbx_seq_one_letter_code
_entity_poly.pdbx_strand_id
1 'polypeptide(L)'
;MKTKLTLTIIGTLNIIQSILYSFFAVPAVDMMFNVREEGSTIAVLFQYAITPAFLMIGLIFVMLRDIEIKYAKRLLLSLMIAYLPLFFAFGNLASSPLTNMGISDFAVDIIIFGLAFFTFVKPK
;
A
#
# COMPACT_ATOMS: atom_id res chain seq x y z
N MET A 1 -14.60 9.78 -16.03
CA MET A 1 -13.61 10.75 -15.48
C MET A 1 -13.17 10.41 -14.06
N LYS A 2 -14.07 9.88 -13.21
CA LYS A 2 -13.75 9.57 -11.82
C LYS A 2 -12.89 8.33 -11.72
N THR A 3 -13.05 7.34 -12.59
CA THR A 3 -12.15 6.17 -12.65
C THR A 3 -10.70 6.57 -12.93
N LYS A 4 -10.47 7.45 -13.92
CA LYS A 4 -9.14 8.00 -14.21
C LYS A 4 -8.52 8.67 -12.98
N LEU A 5 -9.31 9.49 -12.29
CA LEU A 5 -8.88 10.17 -11.08
C LEU A 5 -8.54 9.16 -9.98
N THR A 6 -9.38 8.16 -9.73
CA THR A 6 -9.10 7.09 -8.76
C THR A 6 -7.81 6.37 -9.09
N LEU A 7 -7.62 5.92 -10.34
CA LEU A 7 -6.41 5.21 -10.75
C LEU A 7 -5.17 6.11 -10.57
N THR A 8 -5.30 7.40 -10.87
CA THR A 8 -4.24 8.38 -10.65
C THR A 8 -3.91 8.54 -9.16
N ILE A 9 -4.91 8.66 -8.29
CA ILE A 9 -4.72 8.81 -6.84
C ILE A 9 -4.04 7.57 -6.26
N ILE A 10 -4.60 6.38 -6.52
CA ILE A 10 -4.03 5.11 -6.04
C ILE A 10 -2.59 4.96 -6.54
N GLY A 11 -2.37 5.20 -7.83
CA GLY A 11 -1.05 5.08 -8.45
C GLY A 11 -0.03 6.04 -7.83
N THR A 12 -0.42 7.30 -7.64
CA THR A 12 0.45 8.34 -7.06
C THR A 12 0.79 8.03 -5.61
N LEU A 13 -0.18 7.61 -4.79
CA LEU A 13 0.05 7.26 -3.39
C LEU A 13 1.02 6.08 -3.26
N ASN A 14 0.89 5.05 -4.11
CA ASN A 14 1.80 3.91 -4.12
C ASN A 14 3.22 4.29 -4.56
N ILE A 15 3.37 5.19 -5.53
CA ILE A 15 4.69 5.73 -5.93
C ILE A 15 5.31 6.50 -4.75
N ILE A 16 4.54 7.36 -4.07
CA ILE A 16 5.03 8.11 -2.91
C ILE A 16 5.44 7.14 -1.79
N GLN A 17 4.61 6.15 -1.46
CA GLN A 17 4.95 5.13 -0.46
C GLN A 17 6.24 4.39 -0.80
N SER A 18 6.43 3.99 -2.06
CA SER A 18 7.67 3.34 -2.50
C SER A 18 8.91 4.21 -2.26
N ILE A 19 8.82 5.51 -2.58
CA ILE A 19 9.90 6.47 -2.29
C ILE A 19 10.13 6.57 -0.78
N LEU A 20 9.06 6.69 0.01
CA LEU A 20 9.17 6.79 1.47
C LEU A 20 9.82 5.53 2.09
N TYR A 21 9.40 4.34 1.67
CA TYR A 21 10.01 3.08 2.12
C TYR A 21 11.48 2.96 1.73
N SER A 22 11.90 3.56 0.62
CA SER A 22 13.32 3.55 0.21
C SER A 22 14.18 4.49 1.05
N PHE A 23 13.74 5.74 1.21
CA PHE A 23 14.58 6.79 1.81
C PHE A 23 14.44 6.89 3.33
N PHE A 24 13.34 6.38 3.89
CA PHE A 24 13.01 6.50 5.32
C PHE A 24 12.86 5.13 6.00
N ALA A 25 13.40 4.05 5.42
CA ALA A 25 13.30 2.70 6.00
C ALA A 25 13.78 2.63 7.45
N VAL A 26 14.98 3.14 7.73
CA VAL A 26 15.59 3.11 9.06
C VAL A 26 14.74 3.89 10.09
N PRO A 27 14.46 5.19 9.90
CA PRO A 27 13.67 5.94 10.87
C PRO A 27 12.23 5.42 11.02
N ALA A 28 11.63 4.87 9.94
CA ALA A 28 10.32 4.24 10.03
C ALA A 28 10.37 2.97 10.89
N VAL A 29 11.38 2.12 10.71
CA VAL A 29 11.54 0.90 11.52
C VAL A 29 11.78 1.23 12.99
N ASP A 30 12.64 2.22 13.28
CA ASP A 30 12.91 2.64 14.66
C ASP A 30 11.66 3.17 15.37
N MET A 31 10.74 3.79 14.63
CA MET A 31 9.45 4.25 15.17
C MET A 31 8.45 3.10 15.32
N MET A 32 8.36 2.23 14.32
CA MET A 32 7.27 1.25 14.18
C MET A 32 7.56 -0.09 14.87
N PHE A 33 8.82 -0.45 15.08
CA PHE A 33 9.22 -1.74 15.65
C PHE A 33 9.87 -1.60 17.03
N ASN A 34 9.59 -2.55 17.90
CA ASN A 34 10.15 -2.66 19.25
C ASN A 34 11.02 -3.92 19.34
N VAL A 35 12.12 -3.92 18.59
CA VAL A 35 13.00 -5.08 18.44
C VAL A 35 14.47 -4.70 18.69
N ARG A 36 15.30 -5.72 18.89
CA ARG A 36 16.76 -5.56 18.99
C ARG A 36 17.39 -5.37 17.61
N GLU A 37 18.66 -5.00 17.59
CA GLU A 37 19.45 -4.64 16.39
C GLU A 37 19.30 -5.61 15.20
N GLU A 38 19.38 -6.92 15.44
CA GLU A 38 19.18 -7.93 14.39
C GLU A 38 17.78 -7.87 13.78
N GLY A 39 16.75 -7.70 14.62
CA GLY A 39 15.36 -7.57 14.18
C GLY A 39 15.11 -6.28 13.40
N SER A 40 15.70 -5.17 13.85
CA SER A 40 15.60 -3.89 13.14
C SER A 40 16.26 -3.97 11.77
N THR A 41 17.42 -4.63 11.68
CA THR A 41 18.11 -4.84 10.40
C THR A 41 17.25 -5.62 9.42
N ILE A 42 16.62 -6.70 9.86
CA ILE A 42 15.71 -7.49 9.03
C ILE A 42 14.49 -6.66 8.60
N ALA A 43 13.89 -5.89 9.53
CA ALA A 43 12.75 -5.04 9.22
C ALA A 43 13.09 -3.97 8.17
N VAL A 44 14.29 -3.37 8.24
CA VAL A 44 14.79 -2.41 7.23
C VAL A 44 14.96 -3.09 5.86
N LEU A 45 15.59 -4.28 5.83
CA LEU A 45 15.72 -5.05 4.59
C LEU A 45 14.36 -5.39 3.99
N PHE A 46 13.35 -5.64 4.83
CA PHE A 46 11.98 -5.88 4.37
C PHE A 46 11.35 -4.62 3.74
N GLN A 47 11.60 -3.42 4.27
CA GLN A 47 11.16 -2.16 3.64
C GLN A 47 11.76 -1.99 2.24
N TYR A 48 13.05 -2.34 2.06
CA TYR A 48 13.68 -2.31 0.74
C TYR A 48 13.11 -3.37 -0.19
N ALA A 49 12.80 -4.57 0.32
CA ALA A 49 12.22 -5.65 -0.47
C ALA A 49 10.79 -5.33 -0.95
N ILE A 50 9.99 -4.61 -0.15
CA ILE A 50 8.61 -4.27 -0.51
C ILE A 50 8.49 -3.01 -1.38
N THR A 51 9.48 -2.11 -1.31
CA THR A 51 9.59 -0.91 -2.14
C THR A 51 9.24 -1.13 -3.63
N PRO A 52 9.85 -2.10 -4.35
CA PRO A 52 9.55 -2.32 -5.77
C PRO A 52 8.11 -2.79 -6.01
N ALA A 53 7.48 -3.49 -5.06
CA ALA A 53 6.08 -3.90 -5.20
C ALA A 53 5.14 -2.67 -5.24
N PHE A 54 5.32 -1.74 -4.30
CA PHE A 54 4.57 -0.47 -4.29
C PHE A 54 4.85 0.36 -5.55
N LEU A 55 6.11 0.40 -6.02
CA LEU A 55 6.44 1.11 -7.26
C LEU A 55 5.71 0.52 -8.47
N MET A 56 5.75 -0.81 -8.61
CA MET A 56 5.09 -1.51 -9.72
C MET A 56 3.58 -1.25 -9.71
N ILE A 57 2.92 -1.40 -8.55
CA ILE A 57 1.48 -1.10 -8.41
C ILE A 57 1.22 0.36 -8.81
N GLY A 58 2.02 1.28 -8.28
CA GLY A 58 1.92 2.70 -8.56
C GLY A 58 2.00 3.04 -10.04
N LEU A 59 3.03 2.52 -10.72
CA LEU A 59 3.25 2.72 -12.15
C LEU A 59 2.15 2.08 -12.99
N ILE A 60 1.73 0.85 -12.69
CA ILE A 60 0.63 0.17 -13.41
C ILE A 60 -0.63 1.05 -13.37
N PHE A 61 -0.99 1.58 -12.20
CA PHE A 61 -2.18 2.40 -12.03
C PHE A 61 -2.10 3.76 -12.74
N VAL A 62 -0.94 4.43 -12.69
CA VAL A 62 -0.75 5.71 -13.39
C VAL A 62 -0.74 5.50 -14.91
N MET A 63 -0.02 4.49 -15.41
CA MET A 63 0.11 4.24 -16.85
C MET A 63 -1.19 3.76 -17.47
N LEU A 64 -2.01 3.04 -16.70
CA LEU A 64 -3.31 2.53 -17.14
C LEU A 64 -4.48 3.42 -16.69
N ARG A 65 -4.25 4.67 -16.28
CA ARG A 65 -5.33 5.55 -15.78
C ARG A 65 -6.41 5.88 -16.81
N ASP A 66 -6.08 5.75 -18.10
CA ASP A 66 -6.93 6.13 -19.23
C ASP A 66 -7.55 4.93 -19.98
N ILE A 67 -7.50 3.72 -19.38
CA ILE A 67 -8.07 2.51 -19.97
C ILE A 67 -9.61 2.49 -19.95
N GLU A 68 -10.20 1.62 -20.77
CA GLU A 68 -11.64 1.37 -20.74
C GLU A 68 -12.10 0.89 -19.35
N ILE A 69 -13.31 1.29 -18.96
CA ILE A 69 -13.90 1.01 -17.64
C ILE A 69 -13.87 -0.50 -17.31
N LYS A 70 -14.13 -1.37 -18.30
CA LYS A 70 -14.09 -2.83 -18.12
C LYS A 70 -12.74 -3.30 -17.56
N TYR A 71 -11.63 -2.78 -18.09
CA TYR A 71 -10.29 -3.14 -17.64
C TYR A 71 -9.93 -2.44 -16.33
N ALA A 72 -10.37 -1.19 -16.13
CA ALA A 72 -10.19 -0.50 -14.86
C ALA A 72 -10.85 -1.24 -13.69
N LYS A 73 -12.07 -1.78 -13.88
CA LYS A 73 -12.72 -2.59 -12.84
C LYS A 73 -11.94 -3.86 -12.51
N ARG A 74 -11.31 -4.50 -13.49
CA ARG A 74 -10.45 -5.66 -13.26
C ARG A 74 -9.21 -5.28 -12.47
N LEU A 75 -8.56 -4.17 -12.82
CA LEU A 75 -7.39 -3.65 -12.12
C LEU A 75 -7.72 -3.31 -10.65
N LEU A 76 -8.85 -2.63 -10.41
CA LEU A 76 -9.35 -2.34 -9.06
C LEU A 76 -9.66 -3.63 -8.26
N LEU A 77 -10.26 -4.63 -8.91
CA LEU A 77 -10.54 -5.92 -8.28
C LEU A 77 -9.25 -6.66 -7.89
N SER A 78 -8.25 -6.67 -8.77
CA SER A 78 -6.93 -7.26 -8.47
C SER A 78 -6.29 -6.61 -7.26
N LEU A 79 -6.35 -5.27 -7.15
CA LEU A 79 -5.86 -4.54 -5.98
C LEU A 79 -6.61 -4.95 -4.71
N MET A 80 -7.96 -4.97 -4.74
CA MET A 80 -8.75 -5.37 -3.57
C MET A 80 -8.43 -6.79 -3.11
N ILE A 81 -8.24 -7.74 -4.03
CA ILE A 81 -7.85 -9.12 -3.69
C ILE A 81 -6.46 -9.14 -3.04
N ALA A 82 -5.50 -8.39 -3.59
CA ALA A 82 -4.14 -8.31 -3.04
C ALA A 82 -4.09 -7.67 -1.64
N TYR A 83 -5.03 -6.78 -1.32
CA TYR A 83 -5.12 -6.14 -0.01
C TYR A 83 -5.67 -7.04 1.10
N LEU A 84 -6.39 -8.13 0.78
CA LEU A 84 -6.90 -9.05 1.80
C LEU A 84 -5.80 -9.69 2.66
N PRO A 85 -4.76 -10.34 2.09
CA PRO A 85 -3.65 -10.85 2.89
C PRO A 85 -2.85 -9.72 3.56
N LEU A 86 -2.80 -8.53 2.96
CA LEU A 86 -2.12 -7.38 3.54
C LEU A 86 -2.81 -6.91 4.84
N PHE A 87 -4.13 -6.83 4.85
CA PHE A 87 -4.89 -6.50 6.07
C PHE A 87 -4.76 -7.56 7.16
N PHE A 88 -4.65 -8.84 6.79
CA PHE A 88 -4.30 -9.88 7.76
C PHE A 88 -2.92 -9.64 8.37
N ALA A 89 -1.91 -9.29 7.56
CA ALA A 89 -0.58 -8.95 8.06
C ALA A 89 -0.59 -7.72 8.98
N PHE A 90 -1.35 -6.68 8.64
CA PHE A 90 -1.53 -5.50 9.49
C PHE A 90 -2.12 -5.82 10.86
N GLY A 91 -3.10 -6.73 10.91
CA GLY A 91 -3.66 -7.21 12.17
C GLY A 91 -2.62 -7.92 13.04
N ASN A 92 -1.74 -8.73 12.43
CA ASN A 92 -0.65 -9.41 13.14
C ASN A 92 0.41 -8.41 13.63
N LEU A 93 0.77 -7.40 12.82
CA LEU A 93 1.69 -6.35 13.23
C LEU A 93 1.11 -5.57 14.42
N ALA A 94 -0.12 -5.06 14.30
CA ALA A 94 -0.75 -4.23 15.32
C ALA A 94 -1.04 -4.95 16.65
N SER A 95 -1.10 -6.28 16.64
CA SER A 95 -1.30 -7.09 17.87
C SER A 95 0.01 -7.63 18.45
N SER A 96 1.12 -7.51 17.72
CA SER A 96 2.41 -8.06 18.15
C SER A 96 3.13 -7.11 19.11
N PRO A 97 3.68 -7.62 20.23
CA PRO A 97 4.51 -6.81 21.14
C PRO A 97 5.86 -6.38 20.51
N LEU A 98 6.19 -6.95 19.34
CA LEU A 98 7.40 -6.61 18.58
C LEU A 98 7.21 -5.33 17.75
N THR A 99 6.01 -4.75 17.73
CA THR A 99 5.74 -3.49 17.03
C THR A 99 5.11 -2.49 17.98
N ASN A 100 5.30 -1.21 17.67
CA ASN A 100 4.60 -0.09 18.29
C ASN A 100 3.41 0.37 17.44
N MET A 101 2.97 -0.48 16.50
CA MET A 101 1.99 -0.10 15.48
C MET A 101 0.55 -0.29 15.96
N GLY A 102 -0.33 0.59 15.52
CA GLY A 102 -1.77 0.47 15.60
C GLY A 102 -2.42 0.41 14.21
N ILE A 103 -3.73 0.17 14.19
CA ILE A 103 -4.52 0.15 12.94
C ILE A 103 -4.44 1.50 12.21
N SER A 104 -4.30 2.61 12.95
CA SER A 104 -4.16 3.95 12.39
C SER A 104 -2.93 4.13 11.50
N ASP A 105 -1.86 3.38 11.75
CA ASP A 105 -0.62 3.49 10.97
C ASP A 105 -0.79 2.94 9.54
N PHE A 106 -1.87 2.18 9.31
CA PHE A 106 -2.25 1.66 8.00
C PHE A 106 -3.38 2.46 7.33
N ALA A 107 -3.66 3.68 7.80
CA ALA A 107 -4.77 4.49 7.30
C ALA A 107 -4.71 4.73 5.78
N VAL A 108 -3.51 4.93 5.22
CA VAL A 108 -3.34 5.17 3.77
C VAL A 108 -3.82 3.97 2.96
N ASP A 109 -3.48 2.75 3.38
CA ASP A 109 -3.91 1.52 2.73
C ASP A 109 -5.41 1.28 2.85
N ILE A 110 -6.00 1.61 4.00
CA ILE A 110 -7.45 1.55 4.21
C ILE A 110 -8.15 2.54 3.26
N ILE A 111 -7.61 3.75 3.09
CA ILE A 111 -8.15 4.76 2.16
C ILE A 111 -8.03 4.29 0.71
N ILE A 112 -6.88 3.74 0.31
CA ILE A 112 -6.66 3.19 -1.05
C ILE A 112 -7.68 2.09 -1.34
N PHE A 113 -7.86 1.14 -0.41
CA PHE A 113 -8.84 0.07 -0.55
C PHE A 113 -10.28 0.61 -0.64
N GLY A 114 -10.65 1.54 0.24
CA GLY A 114 -11.97 2.16 0.23
C GLY A 114 -12.26 2.90 -1.07
N LEU A 115 -11.29 3.63 -1.59
CA LEU A 115 -11.39 4.33 -2.88
C LEU A 115 -11.54 3.35 -4.05
N ALA A 116 -10.78 2.25 -4.03
CA ALA A 116 -10.88 1.19 -5.03
C ALA A 116 -12.26 0.53 -5.01
N PHE A 117 -12.76 0.18 -3.83
CA PHE A 117 -14.09 -0.40 -3.65
C PHE A 117 -15.19 0.54 -4.14
N PHE A 118 -15.17 1.81 -3.70
CA PHE A 118 -16.16 2.80 -4.10
C PHE A 118 -16.20 2.97 -5.63
N THR A 119 -15.04 3.06 -6.26
CA THR A 119 -14.93 3.24 -7.73
C THR A 119 -15.32 1.97 -8.48
N PHE A 120 -15.06 0.79 -7.92
CA PHE A 120 -15.49 -0.48 -8.49
C PHE A 120 -17.02 -0.61 -8.51
N VAL A 121 -17.71 -0.21 -7.43
CA VAL A 121 -19.18 -0.26 -7.34
C VAL A 121 -19.83 0.86 -8.16
N LYS A 122 -19.26 2.07 -8.17
CA LYS A 122 -19.80 3.23 -8.90
C LYS A 122 -18.79 3.80 -9.93
N PRO A 123 -18.46 3.04 -11.00
CA PRO A 123 -17.55 3.52 -12.03
C PRO A 123 -18.23 4.61 -12.85
N LYS A 124 -17.68 5.83 -12.84
CA LYS A 124 -18.11 6.98 -13.66
C LYS A 124 -16.90 7.77 -14.16
#